data_AF-A0AAV7X5R0-F1
#
_entry.id   AF-A0AAV7X5R0-F1
#
_cell.length_a   1.000
_cell.length_b   1.000
_cell.length_c   1.000
_cell.angle_alpha   90.00
_cell.angle_beta   90.00
_cell.angle_gamma   90.00
#
_symmetry.space_group_name_H-M   'P 1'
#
loop_
_entity.id
_entity.type
_entity.pdbx_description
1 polymer ?
#
loop_
_entity_poly.entity_id
_entity_poly.type
_entity_poly.pdbx_seq_one_letter_code
_entity_poly.pdbx_strand_id
1 'polypeptide(L)'
;MNACVRGWPSLQAFTLRVMLRMDGSVSGLMPHLLVVSLILPLLSTVDVVSNGLQTDVFALLMAPLIFTVFVPICLAGESLAVAMDLLAVRAAAGPWLEESLGQRRLRLGLMHASLGRGANVKCRGIGLLDRLACGNALRSWFSFLQLLINVQGQAKPKGMVTTS
;
A
#
# COMPACT_ATOMS: atom_id res chain seq x y z
N MET A 1 8.30 21.18 35.10
CA MET A 1 7.95 20.14 34.11
C MET A 1 6.46 20.19 33.68
N ASN A 2 5.80 21.35 33.66
CA ASN A 2 4.32 21.42 33.48
C ASN A 2 3.84 21.97 32.13
N ALA A 3 4.74 22.43 31.25
CA ALA A 3 4.35 22.96 29.94
C ALA A 3 3.97 21.86 28.94
N CYS A 4 4.54 20.65 29.07
CA CYS A 4 4.34 19.56 28.12
C CYS A 4 2.95 18.91 28.21
N VAL A 5 2.29 18.99 29.37
CA VAL A 5 1.00 18.32 29.63
C VAL A 5 -0.19 19.08 29.02
N ARG A 6 -0.08 20.40 28.86
CA ARG A 6 -1.18 21.26 28.37
C ARG A 6 -1.49 21.05 26.87
N GLY A 7 -0.50 20.64 26.07
CA GLY A 7 -0.67 20.41 24.62
C GLY A 7 -1.07 18.98 24.24
N TRP A 8 -1.03 18.04 25.18
CA TRP A 8 -1.29 16.63 24.92
C TRP A 8 -2.73 16.33 24.45
N PRO A 9 -3.80 16.83 25.08
CA PRO A 9 -5.16 16.57 24.62
C PRO A 9 -5.46 17.18 23.24
N SER A 10 -4.88 18.34 22.92
CA SER A 10 -4.98 18.93 21.58
C SER A 10 -4.27 18.09 20.51
N LEU A 11 -3.09 17.53 20.83
CA LEU A 11 -2.37 16.62 19.94
C LEU A 11 -3.15 15.32 19.70
N GLN A 12 -3.74 14.73 20.74
CA GLN A 12 -4.58 13.55 20.63
C GLN A 12 -5.83 13.81 19.78
N ALA A 13 -6.51 14.94 19.99
CA ALA A 13 -7.68 15.34 19.21
C ALA A 13 -7.32 15.60 17.74
N PHE A 14 -6.18 16.24 17.50
CA PHE A 14 -5.66 16.45 16.15
C PHE A 14 -5.35 15.13 15.45
N THR A 15 -4.63 14.24 16.12
CA THR A 15 -4.25 12.91 15.60
C THR A 15 -5.50 12.13 15.22
N LEU A 16 -6.48 12.03 16.11
CA LEU A 16 -7.76 11.36 15.85
C LEU A 16 -8.47 11.95 14.62
N ARG A 17 -8.50 13.28 14.49
CA ARG A 17 -9.13 13.97 13.35
C ARG A 17 -8.42 13.68 12.04
N VAL A 18 -7.08 13.66 12.03
CA VAL A 18 -6.27 13.31 10.86
C VAL A 18 -6.54 11.87 10.44
N MET A 19 -6.56 10.93 11.39
CA MET A 19 -6.80 9.51 11.10
C MET A 19 -8.17 9.30 10.45
N LEU A 20 -9.22 9.92 11.01
CA LEU A 20 -10.58 9.83 10.46
C LEU A 20 -10.70 10.46 9.07
N ARG A 21 -9.98 11.55 8.79
CA ARG A 21 -9.95 12.17 7.45
C ARG A 21 -9.17 11.34 6.45
N MET A 22 -8.00 10.82 6.83
CA MET A 22 -7.18 10.00 5.94
C MET A 22 -7.92 8.72 5.54
N ASP A 23 -8.64 8.07 6.45
CA ASP A 23 -9.44 6.89 6.12
C ASP A 23 -10.46 7.17 5.01
N GLY A 24 -11.17 8.30 5.10
CA GLY A 24 -12.13 8.73 4.06
C GLY A 24 -11.47 9.06 2.72
N SER A 25 -10.38 9.83 2.73
CA SER A 25 -9.70 10.26 1.49
C SER A 25 -8.96 9.12 0.81
N VAL A 26 -8.27 8.28 1.57
CA VAL A 26 -7.47 7.17 1.03
C VAL A 26 -8.38 6.06 0.50
N SER A 27 -9.48 5.74 1.19
CA SER A 27 -10.43 4.71 0.73
C SER A 27 -10.98 4.97 -0.67
N GLY A 28 -11.22 6.24 -1.02
CA GLY A 28 -11.67 6.64 -2.36
C GLY A 28 -10.56 6.62 -3.42
N LEU A 29 -9.34 7.01 -3.06
CA LEU A 29 -8.22 7.14 -4.00
C LEU A 29 -7.48 5.81 -4.27
N MET A 30 -7.50 4.90 -3.29
CA MET A 30 -6.68 3.70 -3.31
C MET A 30 -6.97 2.74 -4.48
N PRO A 31 -8.23 2.52 -4.90
CA PRO A 31 -8.50 1.72 -6.10
C PRO A 31 -7.86 2.32 -7.35
N HIS A 32 -7.88 3.65 -7.49
CA HIS A 32 -7.27 4.33 -8.63
C HIS A 32 -5.75 4.23 -8.58
N LEU A 33 -5.15 4.43 -7.39
CA LEU A 33 -3.72 4.24 -7.21
C LEU A 33 -3.28 2.80 -7.53
N LEU A 34 -4.03 1.78 -7.12
CA LEU A 34 -3.72 0.39 -7.45
C LEU A 34 -3.82 0.10 -8.95
N VAL A 35 -4.86 0.61 -9.61
CA VAL A 35 -5.00 0.46 -11.07
C VAL A 35 -3.80 1.08 -11.78
N VAL A 36 -3.40 2.30 -11.38
CA VAL A 36 -2.31 3.02 -12.05
C VAL A 36 -0.94 2.45 -11.71
N SER A 37 -0.73 2.01 -10.47
CA SER A 37 0.59 1.55 -10.00
C SER A 37 0.84 0.06 -10.23
N LEU A 38 -0.21 -0.74 -10.45
CA LEU A 38 -0.08 -2.19 -10.60
C LEU A 38 -0.63 -2.70 -11.93
N ILE A 39 -1.87 -2.35 -12.30
CA ILE A 39 -2.51 -2.88 -13.51
C ILE A 39 -1.91 -2.27 -14.77
N LEU A 40 -1.75 -0.95 -14.83
CA LEU A 40 -1.18 -0.28 -16.00
C LEU A 40 0.23 -0.78 -16.32
N PRO A 41 1.18 -0.84 -15.36
CA PRO A 41 2.48 -1.44 -15.59
C PRO A 41 2.41 -2.90 -16.06
N LEU A 42 1.48 -3.69 -15.52
CA LEU A 42 1.26 -5.08 -15.97
C LEU A 42 0.85 -5.14 -17.44
N LEU A 43 -0.13 -4.33 -17.85
CA LEU A 43 -0.57 -4.25 -19.24
C LEU A 43 0.55 -3.76 -20.16
N SER A 44 1.30 -2.73 -19.73
CA SER A 44 2.48 -2.26 -20.46
C SER A 44 3.54 -3.36 -20.60
N THR A 45 3.78 -4.18 -19.57
CA THR A 45 4.73 -5.28 -19.69
C THR A 45 4.28 -6.38 -20.65
N VAL A 46 2.98 -6.65 -20.75
CA VAL A 46 2.44 -7.58 -21.76
C VAL A 46 2.73 -7.05 -23.16
N ASP A 47 2.47 -5.76 -23.38
CA ASP A 47 2.69 -5.10 -24.67
C ASP A 47 4.18 -5.07 -25.04
N VAL A 48 5.06 -4.86 -24.04
CA VAL A 48 6.51 -4.94 -24.25
C VAL A 48 6.93 -6.34 -24.71
N VAL A 49 6.41 -7.37 -24.04
CA VAL A 49 6.76 -8.75 -24.34
C VAL A 49 6.15 -9.23 -25.66
N SER A 50 4.97 -8.73 -26.06
CA SER A 50 4.35 -9.10 -27.33
C SER A 50 4.99 -8.44 -28.54
N ASN A 51 5.36 -7.17 -28.44
CA ASN A 51 5.82 -6.36 -29.59
C ASN A 51 7.35 -6.28 -29.71
N GLY A 52 8.10 -6.78 -28.71
CA GLY A 52 9.55 -6.92 -28.77
C GLY A 52 10.29 -5.59 -28.93
N LEU A 53 11.08 -5.42 -30.01
CA LEU A 53 11.90 -4.23 -30.27
C LEU A 53 11.11 -3.03 -30.80
N GLN A 54 9.83 -3.19 -31.16
CA GLN A 54 8.96 -2.09 -31.61
C GLN A 54 8.21 -1.42 -30.45
N THR A 55 8.71 -1.60 -29.23
CA THR A 55 7.97 -1.23 -28.03
C THR A 55 8.08 0.24 -27.73
N ASP A 56 6.93 0.82 -27.38
CA ASP A 56 6.80 2.22 -27.08
C ASP A 56 7.60 2.54 -25.79
N VAL A 57 8.37 3.64 -25.81
CA VAL A 57 9.17 4.11 -24.66
C VAL A 57 8.29 4.30 -23.44
N PHE A 58 7.02 4.66 -23.67
CA PHE A 58 6.00 4.73 -22.63
C PHE A 58 5.88 3.43 -21.85
N ALA A 59 5.79 2.27 -22.52
CA ALA A 59 5.60 0.98 -21.87
C ALA A 59 6.82 0.55 -21.03
N LEU A 60 8.04 0.91 -21.48
CA LEU A 60 9.27 0.71 -20.72
C LEU A 60 9.32 1.57 -19.45
N LEU A 61 8.82 2.81 -19.50
CA LEU A 61 8.78 3.73 -18.36
C LEU A 61 7.73 3.35 -17.30
N MET A 62 6.75 2.52 -17.63
CA MET A 62 5.73 2.09 -16.68
C MET A 62 6.23 1.00 -15.72
N ALA A 63 7.20 0.16 -16.11
CA ALA A 63 7.71 -0.90 -15.24
C ALA A 63 8.38 -0.37 -13.93
N PRO A 64 9.20 0.71 -13.96
CA PRO A 64 9.72 1.33 -12.74
C PRO A 64 8.65 1.85 -11.77
N LEU A 65 7.44 2.20 -12.23
CA LEU A 65 6.37 2.72 -11.36
C LEU A 65 5.96 1.74 -10.26
N ILE A 66 6.08 0.44 -10.51
CA ILE A 66 5.84 -0.57 -9.49
C ILE A 66 6.83 -0.39 -8.32
N PHE A 67 8.11 -0.16 -8.62
CA PHE A 67 9.12 0.01 -7.58
C PHE A 67 9.11 1.39 -6.93
N THR A 68 8.76 2.43 -7.69
CA THR A 68 8.81 3.82 -7.19
C THR A 68 7.51 4.29 -6.55
N VAL A 69 6.37 3.66 -6.85
CA VAL A 69 5.05 4.05 -6.34
C VAL A 69 4.43 2.93 -5.51
N PHE A 70 4.27 1.74 -6.08
CA PHE A 70 3.57 0.65 -5.40
C PHE A 70 4.32 0.18 -4.14
N VAL A 71 5.63 -0.08 -4.23
CA VAL A 71 6.43 -0.53 -3.07
C VAL A 71 6.42 0.48 -1.91
N PRO A 72 6.68 1.78 -2.12
CA PRO A 72 6.59 2.76 -1.03
C PRO A 72 5.21 2.87 -0.40
N ILE A 73 4.13 2.73 -1.17
CA ILE A 73 2.76 2.72 -0.64
C ILE A 73 2.58 1.54 0.33
N CYS A 74 3.11 0.37 0.00
CA CYS A 74 3.03 -0.81 0.85
C CYS A 74 3.82 -0.64 2.16
N LEU A 75 5.04 -0.11 2.07
CA LEU A 75 5.88 0.15 3.25
C LEU A 75 5.26 1.24 4.14
N ALA A 76 4.68 2.28 3.54
CA ALA A 76 3.96 3.31 4.27
C ALA A 76 2.74 2.72 4.98
N GLY A 77 1.96 1.87 4.30
CA GLY A 77 0.82 1.14 4.88
C GLY A 77 1.22 0.30 6.10
N GLU A 78 2.28 -0.50 5.99
CA GLU A 78 2.81 -1.31 7.09
C GLU A 78 3.30 -0.44 8.27
N SER A 79 4.08 0.60 8.00
CA SER A 79 4.59 1.51 9.04
C SER A 79 3.45 2.22 9.78
N LEU A 80 2.39 2.57 9.07
CA LEU A 80 1.21 3.20 9.63
C LEU A 80 0.45 2.17 10.50
N ALA A 81 0.29 0.92 10.05
CA ALA A 81 -0.32 -0.16 10.83
C ALA A 81 0.42 -0.38 12.16
N VAL A 82 1.74 -0.47 12.13
CA VAL A 82 2.55 -0.61 13.35
C VAL A 82 2.42 0.61 14.27
N ALA A 83 2.45 1.82 13.72
CA ALA A 83 2.30 3.05 14.51
C ALA A 83 0.93 3.12 15.20
N MET A 84 -0.12 2.63 14.54
CA MET A 84 -1.48 2.57 15.09
C MET A 84 -1.59 1.58 16.25
N ASP A 85 -1.01 0.39 16.12
CA ASP A 85 -1.01 -0.60 17.20
C ASP A 85 -0.24 -0.08 18.41
N LEU A 86 0.93 0.54 18.19
CA LEU A 86 1.70 1.18 19.25
C LEU A 86 0.93 2.31 19.93
N LEU A 87 0.18 3.11 19.15
CA LEU A 87 -0.68 4.17 19.70
C LEU A 87 -1.81 3.58 20.55
N ALA A 88 -2.41 2.47 20.13
CA ALA A 88 -3.44 1.76 20.88
C ALA A 88 -2.92 1.28 22.24
N VAL A 89 -1.74 0.63 22.25
CA VAL A 89 -1.10 0.11 23.46
C VAL A 89 -0.73 1.26 24.40
N ARG A 90 -0.14 2.34 23.88
CA ARG A 90 0.20 3.51 24.69
C ARG A 90 -1.03 4.26 25.22
N ALA A 91 -2.11 4.30 24.45
CA ALA A 91 -3.38 4.81 24.91
C ALA A 91 -3.94 3.94 26.03
N ALA A 92 -3.86 2.62 25.94
CA ALA A 92 -4.31 1.71 27.00
C ALA A 92 -3.52 1.85 28.30
N ALA A 93 -2.21 2.12 28.23
CA ALA A 93 -1.30 2.15 29.38
C ALA A 93 -1.31 3.45 30.21
N GLY A 94 -2.13 4.45 29.85
CA GLY A 94 -2.09 5.75 30.54
C GLY A 94 -2.84 5.80 31.89
N PRO A 95 -2.70 6.89 32.66
CA PRO A 95 -3.23 6.99 34.02
C PRO A 95 -4.75 7.28 34.02
N TRP A 96 -5.55 6.26 33.72
CA TRP A 96 -7.00 6.39 33.57
C TRP A 96 -7.68 7.04 34.78
N LEU A 97 -7.30 6.64 36.00
CA LEU A 97 -7.97 7.10 37.22
C LEU A 97 -7.78 8.59 37.50
N GLU A 98 -6.65 9.16 37.09
CA GLU A 98 -6.28 10.56 37.35
C GLU A 98 -6.80 11.54 36.29
N GLU A 99 -7.26 11.01 35.14
CA GLU A 99 -7.67 11.81 34.00
C GLU A 99 -9.12 12.31 34.07
N SER A 100 -9.34 13.48 33.48
CA SER A 100 -10.68 14.03 33.26
C SER A 100 -11.51 13.16 32.31
N LEU A 101 -12.85 13.22 32.42
CA LEU A 101 -13.76 12.52 31.51
C LEU A 101 -13.50 12.83 30.02
N GLY A 102 -13.13 14.07 29.70
CA GLY A 102 -12.81 14.48 28.34
C GLY A 102 -11.57 13.78 27.78
N GLN A 103 -10.50 13.67 28.58
CA GLN A 103 -9.27 12.98 28.20
C GLN A 103 -9.50 11.47 28.05
N ARG A 104 -10.25 10.85 28.97
CA ARG A 104 -10.61 9.43 28.86
C ARG A 104 -11.39 9.12 27.58
N ARG A 105 -12.37 9.97 27.22
CA ARG A 105 -13.12 9.83 25.95
C ARG A 105 -12.22 9.98 24.73
N LEU A 106 -11.29 10.93 24.74
CA LEU A 106 -10.31 11.11 23.66
C LEU A 106 -9.43 9.86 23.48
N ARG A 107 -8.96 9.31 24.58
CA ARG A 107 -8.11 8.11 24.58
C ARG A 107 -8.87 6.85 24.15
N LEU A 108 -10.11 6.68 24.62
CA LEU A 108 -11.02 5.64 24.12
C LEU A 108 -11.30 5.81 22.63
N GLY A 109 -11.48 7.05 22.16
CA GLY A 109 -11.64 7.37 20.74
C GLY A 109 -10.41 6.97 19.92
N LEU A 110 -9.21 7.25 20.42
CA LEU A 110 -7.95 6.82 19.80
C LEU A 110 -7.84 5.29 19.75
N MET A 111 -8.11 4.61 20.87
CA MET A 111 -8.10 3.14 20.95
C MET A 111 -9.12 2.52 20.00
N HIS A 112 -10.32 3.09 19.91
CA HIS A 112 -11.36 2.58 19.03
C HIS A 112 -11.00 2.81 17.55
N ALA A 113 -10.45 3.99 17.24
CA ALA A 113 -9.95 4.30 15.90
C ALA A 113 -8.78 3.39 15.50
N SER A 114 -7.92 3.02 16.45
CA SER A 114 -6.79 2.12 16.20
C SER A 114 -7.20 0.65 16.09
N LEU A 115 -8.07 0.15 16.99
CA LEU A 115 -8.48 -1.26 17.02
C LEU A 115 -9.48 -1.63 15.92
N GLY A 116 -10.30 -0.68 15.45
CA GLY A 116 -11.37 -0.97 14.47
C GLY A 116 -10.99 -0.74 13.01
N ARG A 117 -10.08 0.20 12.74
CA ARG A 117 -9.79 0.73 11.38
C ARG A 117 -8.37 1.25 11.21
N GLY A 118 -7.50 1.01 12.19
CA GLY A 118 -6.21 1.65 12.27
C GLY A 118 -5.24 1.20 11.20
N ALA A 119 -5.04 2.05 10.19
CA ALA A 119 -3.97 1.99 9.19
C ALA A 119 -3.83 0.73 8.35
N ASN A 120 -4.80 -0.15 8.45
CA ASN A 120 -5.16 -0.95 7.32
C ASN A 120 -5.66 0.02 6.26
N VAL A 121 -4.78 0.41 5.33
CA VAL A 121 -5.20 1.01 4.06
C VAL A 121 -6.02 -0.06 3.35
N LYS A 122 -7.26 -0.24 3.81
CA LYS A 122 -8.19 -1.24 3.32
C LYS A 122 -8.65 -0.70 1.98
N CYS A 123 -8.04 -1.19 0.93
CA CYS A 123 -8.79 -1.29 -0.31
C CYS A 123 -10.01 -2.15 -0.02
N ARG A 124 -11.19 -1.53 -0.02
CA ARG A 124 -12.47 -2.22 0.07
C ARG A 124 -12.47 -3.35 -0.97
N GLY A 125 -12.40 -4.60 -0.51
CA GLY A 125 -12.39 -5.80 -1.36
C GLY A 125 -11.02 -6.43 -1.70
N ILE A 126 -9.88 -5.76 -1.45
CA ILE A 126 -8.54 -6.28 -1.80
C ILE A 126 -7.74 -6.73 -0.56
N GLY A 127 -8.15 -6.29 0.62
CA GLY A 127 -7.51 -6.67 1.88
C GLY A 127 -6.49 -5.62 2.34
N LEU A 128 -5.44 -6.06 3.02
CA LEU A 128 -4.41 -5.22 3.62
C LEU A 128 -3.28 -4.98 2.61
N LEU A 129 -2.87 -3.72 2.43
CA LEU A 129 -1.57 -3.42 1.82
C LEU A 129 -0.48 -3.49 2.89
N ASP A 130 -0.07 -4.71 3.18
CA ASP A 130 1.13 -4.98 3.95
C ASP A 130 2.28 -5.41 3.02
N ARG A 131 3.49 -5.46 3.56
CA ARG A 131 4.67 -5.91 2.84
C ARG A 131 4.53 -7.33 2.29
N LEU A 132 3.74 -8.17 2.95
CA LEU A 132 3.52 -9.56 2.57
C LEU A 132 2.62 -9.66 1.33
N ALA A 133 1.50 -8.93 1.30
CA ALA A 133 0.61 -8.80 0.16
C ALA A 133 1.36 -8.20 -1.05
N CYS A 134 2.18 -7.17 -0.83
CA CYS A 134 2.95 -6.57 -1.90
C CYS A 134 4.08 -7.48 -2.40
N GLY A 135 4.75 -8.21 -1.51
CA GLY A 135 5.70 -9.25 -1.89
C GLY A 135 5.06 -10.35 -2.73
N ASN A 136 3.85 -10.79 -2.36
CA ASN A 136 3.08 -11.77 -3.12
C ASN A 136 2.64 -11.23 -4.49
N ALA A 137 2.21 -9.96 -4.56
CA ALA A 137 1.85 -9.31 -5.81
C ALA A 137 3.05 -9.20 -6.77
N LEU A 138 4.21 -8.77 -6.26
CA LEU A 138 5.46 -8.71 -7.03
C LEU A 138 5.90 -10.09 -7.50
N ARG A 139 5.85 -11.10 -6.61
CA ARG A 139 6.19 -12.48 -6.98
C ARG A 139 5.27 -12.99 -8.08
N SER A 140 3.96 -12.76 -7.96
CA SER A 140 2.98 -13.12 -8.98
C SER A 140 3.28 -12.44 -10.32
N TRP A 141 3.61 -11.15 -10.30
CA TRP A 141 4.00 -10.39 -11.49
C TRP A 141 5.26 -10.94 -12.15
N PHE A 142 6.32 -11.22 -11.39
CA PHE A 142 7.54 -11.83 -11.94
C PHE A 142 7.29 -13.23 -12.52
N SER A 143 6.52 -14.07 -11.85
CA SER A 143 6.13 -15.39 -12.38
C SER A 143 5.36 -15.26 -13.69
N PHE A 144 4.47 -14.27 -13.79
CA PHE A 144 3.72 -13.98 -15.01
C PHE A 144 4.64 -13.53 -16.15
N LEU A 145 5.59 -12.62 -15.88
CA LEU A 145 6.60 -12.20 -16.86
C LEU A 145 7.43 -13.38 -17.38
N GLN A 146 7.89 -14.25 -16.49
CA GLN A 146 8.65 -15.44 -16.88
C GLN A 146 7.83 -16.36 -17.80
N LEU A 147 6.54 -16.54 -17.50
CA LEU A 147 5.64 -17.31 -18.35
C LEU A 147 5.49 -16.69 -19.74
N LEU A 148 5.28 -15.37 -19.83
CA LEU A 148 5.16 -14.67 -21.11
C LEU A 148 6.44 -14.77 -21.95
N ILE A 149 7.61 -14.57 -21.33
CA ILE A 149 8.91 -14.69 -21.99
C ILE A 149 9.12 -16.12 -22.51
N ASN A 150 8.79 -17.13 -21.71
CA ASN A 150 8.93 -18.53 -22.12
C ASN A 150 8.00 -18.89 -23.29
N VAL A 151 6.76 -18.40 -23.29
CA VAL A 151 5.80 -18.62 -24.39
C VAL A 151 6.27 -17.95 -25.69
N GLN A 152 6.75 -16.70 -25.62
CA GLN A 152 7.37 -16.00 -26.76
C GLN A 152 8.58 -16.74 -27.31
N GLY A 153 9.44 -17.29 -26.44
CA GLY A 153 10.60 -18.08 -26.83
C GLY A 153 10.26 -19.35 -27.63
N GLN A 154 9.09 -19.95 -27.38
CA GLN A 154 8.62 -21.12 -28.14
C GLN A 154 7.86 -20.77 -29.42
N ALA A 155 7.32 -19.55 -29.52
CA ALA A 155 6.56 -19.09 -30.70
C ALA A 155 7.45 -18.69 -31.89
N LYS A 156 8.77 -18.52 -31.71
CA LYS A 156 9.70 -18.36 -32.85
C LYS A 156 9.89 -19.73 -33.53
N PRO A 157 9.42 -19.94 -34.77
CA PRO A 157 9.68 -21.18 -35.47
C PRO A 157 11.19 -21.37 -35.62
N LYS A 158 11.71 -22.50 -35.12
CA LYS A 158 13.06 -22.95 -35.43
C LYS A 158 13.18 -22.95 -36.94
N GLY A 159 14.13 -22.17 -37.46
CA GLY A 159 14.34 -21.93 -38.87
C GLY A 159 14.15 -23.21 -39.68
N MET A 160 13.24 -23.13 -40.65
CA MET A 160 13.15 -24.06 -41.75
C MET A 160 14.52 -24.03 -42.44
N VAL A 161 15.33 -25.05 -42.16
CA VAL A 161 16.60 -25.29 -42.84
C VAL A 161 16.24 -25.66 -44.27
N THR A 162 16.26 -24.69 -45.18
CA THR A 162 16.29 -24.97 -46.61
C THR A 162 17.67 -25.53 -46.93
N THR A 163 17.81 -26.85 -46.84
CA THR A 163 18.91 -27.57 -47.49
C THR A 163 18.75 -27.37 -49.00
N SER A 164 19.69 -26.63 -49.57
CA SER A 164 19.94 -26.60 -51.01
C SER A 164 21.03 -27.62 -51.34
#